data_AF-A0A1H9WG87-F1
#
_entry.id   AF-A0A1H9WG87-F1
#
_cell.length_a   1.000
_cell.length_b   1.000
_cell.length_c   1.000
_cell.angle_alpha   90.00
_cell.angle_beta   90.00
_cell.angle_gamma   90.00
#
_symmetry.space_group_name_H-M   'P 1'
#
loop_
_entity.id
_entity.type
_entity.pdbx_description
1 polymer ?
#
loop_
_entity_poly.entity_id
_entity_poly.type
_entity_poly.pdbx_seq_one_letter_code
_entity_poly.pdbx_strand_id
1 'polypeptide(L)' 'MATANTITPKPIYAPKGCNCPIMAHVTEAERDDLKRIAELEMRTLSATARMLMLRGIAEYDQDTLNAE' A
#
# COMPACT_ATOMS: atom_id res chain seq x y z
N MET A 1 -23.07 22.92 -26.69
CA MET A 1 -22.65 22.93 -25.27
C MET A 1 -21.49 21.96 -25.14
N ALA A 2 -20.31 22.42 -24.72
CA ALA A 2 -19.11 21.59 -24.65
C ALA A 2 -19.22 20.57 -23.51
N THR A 3 -19.12 19.29 -23.82
CA THR A 3 -19.10 18.20 -22.84
C THR A 3 -17.77 18.22 -22.10
N ALA A 4 -17.81 18.30 -20.78
CA ALA A 4 -16.63 18.25 -19.92
C ALA A 4 -15.77 17.03 -20.27
N ASN A 5 -14.45 17.24 -20.37
CA ASN A 5 -13.46 16.19 -20.60
C ASN A 5 -13.46 15.23 -19.40
N THR A 6 -14.32 14.21 -19.42
CA THR A 6 -14.31 13.15 -18.42
C THR A 6 -13.07 12.29 -18.65
N ILE A 7 -12.04 12.47 -17.83
CA ILE A 7 -10.89 11.56 -17.80
C ILE A 7 -11.40 10.24 -17.23
N THR A 8 -11.46 9.20 -18.06
CA THR A 8 -11.76 7.84 -17.60
C THR A 8 -10.73 7.44 -16.54
N PRO A 9 -11.13 7.07 -15.31
CA PRO A 9 -10.19 6.66 -14.28
C PRO A 9 -9.38 5.46 -14.79
N LYS A 10 -8.05 5.53 -14.72
CA LYS A 10 -7.22 4.37 -15.01
C LYS A 10 -7.62 3.22 -14.07
N PRO A 11 -7.73 1.98 -14.57
CA PRO A 11 -8.01 0.84 -13.72
C PRO A 11 -6.97 0.77 -12.60
N ILE A 12 -7.43 0.73 -11.35
CA ILE A 12 -6.54 0.42 -10.23
C ILE A 12 -6.29 -1.08 -10.31
N TYR A 13 -5.08 -1.46 -10.73
CA TYR A 13 -4.64 -2.86 -10.76
C TYR A 13 -4.33 -3.35 -9.34
N ALA A 14 -5.36 -3.55 -8.53
CA ALA A 14 -5.26 -4.25 -7.26
C ALA A 14 -5.27 -5.78 -7.49
N PRO A 15 -4.61 -6.57 -6.63
CA PRO A 15 -4.75 -8.03 -6.66
C PRO A 15 -6.23 -8.43 -6.54
N LYS A 16 -6.62 -9.54 -7.19
CA LYS A 16 -8.01 -10.04 -7.14
C LYS A 16 -8.49 -10.15 -5.69
N GLY A 17 -9.64 -9.54 -5.39
CA GLY A 17 -10.24 -9.52 -4.05
C GLY A 17 -9.78 -8.38 -3.13
N CYS A 18 -8.76 -7.60 -3.51
CA CYS A 18 -8.33 -6.43 -2.74
C CYS A 18 -9.14 -5.18 -3.13
N ASN A 19 -10.39 -5.09 -2.66
CA ASN A 19 -11.35 -4.05 -3.08
C ASN A 19 -11.56 -2.92 -2.05
N CYS A 20 -10.87 -2.97 -0.91
CA CYS A 20 -11.01 -1.99 0.17
C CYS A 20 -9.78 -1.08 0.22
N PRO A 21 -9.83 0.16 -0.30
CA PRO A 21 -8.70 1.08 -0.26
C PRO A 21 -8.48 1.60 1.17
N ILE A 22 -7.21 1.80 1.52
CA ILE A 22 -6.82 2.55 2.72
C ILE A 22 -6.06 3.81 2.29
N MET A 23 -6.28 4.89 3.02
CA MET A 23 -5.53 6.14 2.85
C MET A 23 -4.57 6.28 4.04
N ALA A 24 -3.28 6.42 3.76
CA ALA A 24 -2.25 6.63 4.76
C ALA A 24 -1.40 7.83 4.37
N HIS A 25 -1.31 8.81 5.26
CA HIS A 25 -0.32 9.88 5.15
C HIS A 25 0.98 9.41 5.80
N VAL A 26 2.08 9.58 5.09
CA VAL A 26 3.42 9.25 5.54
C VAL A 26 4.33 10.46 5.35
N THR A 27 5.38 10.53 6.15
CA THR A 27 6.48 11.48 5.99
C THR A 27 7.26 11.20 4.71
N GLU A 28 8.08 12.17 4.29
CA GLU A 28 8.96 12.02 3.12
C GLU A 28 9.98 10.90 3.33
N ALA A 29 10.56 10.81 4.52
CA ALA A 29 11.53 9.78 4.87
C ALA A 29 10.93 8.37 4.78
N GLU A 30 9.75 8.15 5.38
CA GLU A 30 9.03 6.87 5.29
C GLU A 30 8.70 6.51 3.84
N ARG A 31 8.35 7.51 3.02
CA ARG A 31 8.08 7.31 1.59
C ARG A 31 9.34 6.90 0.81
N ASP A 32 10.48 7.48 1.14
CA ASP A 32 11.75 7.17 0.48
C ASP A 32 12.27 5.79 0.86
N ASP A 33 12.11 5.39 2.12
CA ASP A 33 12.37 4.01 2.54
C ASP A 33 11.49 3.00 1.79
N LEU A 34 10.20 3.33 1.64
CA LEU A 34 9.28 2.48 0.88
C LEU A 34 9.67 2.36 -0.60
N LYS A 35 10.14 3.44 -1.24
CA LYS A 35 10.65 3.40 -2.62
C LYS A 35 11.89 2.52 -2.74
N ARG A 36 12.85 2.71 -1.84
CA ARG A 36 14.09 1.93 -1.80
C ARG A 36 13.81 0.42 -1.73
N ILE A 37 12.87 0.02 -0.87
CA ILE A 37 12.45 -1.39 -0.74
C ILE A 37 11.73 -1.86 -2.02
N ALA A 38 10.81 -1.04 -2.56
CA ALA A 38 10.08 -1.38 -3.77
C ALA A 38 10.99 -1.59 -4.99
N GLU A 39 12.04 -0.77 -5.13
CA GLU A 39 13.05 -0.90 -6.18
C GLU A 39 13.88 -2.18 -6.01
N LEU A 40 14.36 -2.46 -4.79
CA LEU A 40 15.14 -3.66 -4.48
C LEU A 40 14.35 -4.94 -4.81
N GLU A 41 13.05 -4.94 -4.55
CA GLU A 41 12.20 -6.12 -4.69
C GLU A 41 11.43 -6.17 -6.03
N MET A 42 11.68 -5.21 -6.93
CA MET A 42 11.02 -5.06 -8.23
C MET A 42 9.48 -5.08 -8.13
N ARG A 43 8.94 -4.34 -7.16
CA ARG A 43 7.49 -4.24 -6.88
C ARG A 43 6.99 -2.81 -6.94
N THR A 44 5.68 -2.65 -7.07
CA THR A 44 5.06 -1.33 -6.95
C THR A 44 5.06 -0.87 -5.49
N LEU A 45 5.08 0.45 -5.26
CA LEU A 45 4.99 1.04 -3.92
C LEU A 45 3.77 0.52 -3.13
N SER A 46 2.60 0.37 -3.78
CA SER A 46 1.39 -0.13 -3.13
C SER A 46 1.49 -1.61 -2.76
N ALA A 47 2.12 -2.43 -3.59
CA ALA A 47 2.38 -3.84 -3.27
C ALA A 47 3.36 -3.97 -2.10
N THR A 48 4.43 -3.16 -2.10
CA THR A 48 5.42 -3.12 -1.01
C THR A 48 4.79 -2.64 0.31
N ALA A 49 4.00 -1.56 0.27
CA ALA A 49 3.30 -1.05 1.45
C ALA A 49 2.34 -2.11 2.03
N ARG A 50 1.55 -2.76 1.18
CA ARG A 50 0.67 -3.85 1.60
C ARG A 50 1.45 -5.00 2.23
N MET A 51 2.58 -5.39 1.64
CA MET A 51 3.42 -6.46 2.15
C MET A 51 3.96 -6.14 3.56
N LEU A 52 4.51 -4.93 3.73
CA LEU A 52 5.04 -4.49 5.03
C LEU A 52 3.93 -4.36 6.08
N MET A 53 2.77 -3.82 5.71
CA MET A 53 1.60 -3.75 6.58
C MET A 53 1.18 -5.14 7.09
N LEU A 54 1.09 -6.14 6.19
CA LEU A 54 0.71 -7.50 6.56
C LEU A 54 1.74 -8.16 7.50
N ARG A 55 3.04 -7.88 7.30
CA ARG A 55 4.09 -8.34 8.21
C ARG A 55 3.98 -7.70 9.58
N GLY A 56 3.78 -6.37 9.64
CA GLY A 56 3.61 -5.64 10.89
C GLY A 56 2.39 -6.10 11.70
N ILE A 57 1.28 -6.45 11.04
CA ILE A 57 0.10 -7.03 11.71
C ILE A 57 0.47 -8.39 12.33
N ALA A 58 1.14 -9.26 11.57
CA ALA A 58 1.54 -10.57 12.09
C ALA A 58 2.51 -10.47 13.27
N GLU A 59 3.46 -9.53 13.22
CA GLU A 59 4.40 -9.24 14.31
C GLU A 59 3.66 -8.69 15.53
N TYR A 60 2.76 -7.72 15.35
CA TYR A 60 1.92 -7.18 16.42
C TYR A 60 1.07 -8.25 17.10
N ASP A 61 0.44 -9.13 16.32
CA ASP A 61 -0.36 -10.24 16.84
C ASP A 61 0.51 -11.21 17.64
N GLN A 62 1.71 -11.52 17.17
CA GLN A 62 2.66 -12.35 17.92
C GLN A 62 3.06 -11.71 19.24
N ASP A 63 3.48 -10.45 19.22
CA ASP A 63 3.91 -9.75 20.43
C ASP A 63 2.77 -9.60 21.44
N THR A 64 1.55 -9.33 20.97
CA THR A 64 0.37 -9.17 21.82
C THR A 64 -0.08 -10.50 22.41
N LEU A 65 -0.11 -11.58 21.61
CA LEU A 65 -0.49 -12.92 22.09
C LEU A 65 0.57 -13.52 23.03
N ASN A 66 1.85 -13.14 22.88
CA ASN A 66 2.93 -13.57 23.78
C ASN A 66 3.01 -12.74 25.07
N ALA A 67 2.26 -11.63 25.16
CA ALA A 67 2.19 -10.77 26.35
C ALA A 67 1.06 -11.17 27.32
N GLU A 68 0.23 -12.15 26.94
CA GLU A 68 -0.81 -12.80 27.76
C GLU A 68 -0.35 -14.15 28.30
#